data_AF-K1YJM5-F1
#
_entry.id   AF-K1YJM5-F1
#
_cell.length_a   1.000
_cell.length_b   1.000
_cell.length_c   1.000
_cell.angle_alpha   90.00
_cell.angle_beta   90.00
_cell.angle_gamma   90.00
#
_symmetry.space_group_name_H-M   'P 1'
#
loop_
_entity.id
_entity.type
_entity.pdbx_description
1 polymer ?
#
loop_
_entity_poly.entity_id
_entity_poly.type
_entity_poly.pdbx_seq_one_letter_code
_entity_poly.pdbx_strand_id
1 'polypeptide(L)'
;MQLREHELGRNNIARKEQEVINKRFAALTGTVAEPIAPSAPVGSRVSASMGVLDEQDAHAKKIEPAVLQNAIDKSSVQTASVPVLSAQSIAENIGKRPSVTDVKAPKKLVGPIEELKMMNIERFRRLSSDPKEAGIKILDKIGLLAAESPIRKIEAIRAWGQSELYQSYLSSQKAALFGTDDQSGLIQQEKQAIFELNSELNS
;
A
#
# COMPACT_ATOMS: atom_id res chain seq x y z
N MET A 1 -19.87 -29.48 39.79
CA MET A 1 -18.49 -29.05 40.10
C MET A 1 -17.64 -28.76 38.86
N GLN A 2 -17.86 -29.41 37.71
CA GLN A 2 -16.97 -29.35 36.53
C GLN A 2 -16.93 -28.01 35.77
N LEU A 3 -17.95 -27.15 35.86
CA LEU A 3 -17.94 -25.83 35.20
C LEU A 3 -16.96 -24.84 35.83
N ARG A 4 -16.74 -24.93 37.16
CA ARG A 4 -15.79 -24.06 37.89
C ARG A 4 -14.34 -24.38 37.54
N GLU A 5 -14.00 -25.63 37.27
CA GLU A 5 -12.62 -26.04 36.96
C GLU A 5 -12.16 -25.56 35.58
N HIS A 6 -13.05 -25.54 34.60
CA HIS A 6 -12.75 -25.07 33.25
C HIS A 6 -12.55 -23.53 33.18
N GLU A 7 -13.30 -22.77 33.97
CA GLU A 7 -13.11 -21.31 34.10
C GLU A 7 -11.80 -20.96 34.84
N LEU A 8 -11.41 -21.76 35.83
CA LEU A 8 -10.13 -21.59 36.53
C LEU A 8 -8.94 -21.87 35.60
N GLY A 9 -9.04 -22.88 34.73
CA GLY A 9 -8.04 -23.17 33.70
C GLY A 9 -7.85 -22.02 32.72
N ARG A 10 -8.94 -21.44 32.21
CA ARG A 10 -8.91 -20.29 31.30
C ARG A 10 -8.31 -19.03 31.94
N ASN A 11 -8.65 -18.75 33.20
CA ASN A 11 -8.07 -17.62 33.93
C ASN A 11 -6.57 -17.77 34.17
N ASN A 12 -6.09 -18.99 34.40
CA ASN A 12 -4.66 -19.25 34.57
C ASN A 12 -3.87 -19.10 33.26
N ILE A 13 -4.45 -19.49 32.13
CA ILE A 13 -3.86 -19.29 30.79
C ILE A 13 -3.77 -17.80 30.47
N ALA A 14 -4.87 -17.06 30.66
CA ALA A 14 -4.91 -15.61 30.41
C ALA A 14 -3.88 -14.83 31.26
N ARG A 15 -3.66 -15.23 32.51
CA ARG A 15 -2.62 -14.64 33.36
C ARG A 15 -1.20 -14.88 32.84
N LYS A 16 -0.91 -16.11 32.40
CA LYS A 16 0.41 -16.47 31.85
C LYS A 16 0.68 -15.74 30.53
N GLU A 17 -0.32 -15.63 29.67
CA GLU A 17 -0.22 -14.86 28.43
C GLU A 17 0.05 -13.38 28.70
N GLN A 18 -0.64 -12.78 29.68
CA GLN A 18 -0.40 -11.39 30.07
C GLN A 18 1.03 -11.19 30.60
N GLU A 19 1.55 -12.14 31.37
CA GLU A 19 2.91 -12.06 31.90
C GLU A 19 3.96 -12.12 30.78
N VAL A 20 3.76 -12.97 29.78
CA VAL A 20 4.63 -13.06 28.61
C VAL A 20 4.57 -11.80 27.76
N ILE A 21 3.37 -11.24 27.56
CA ILE A 21 3.18 -9.98 26.82
C ILE A 21 3.89 -8.84 27.53
N ASN A 22 3.75 -8.72 28.85
CA ASN A 22 4.41 -7.68 29.64
C ASN A 22 5.94 -7.80 29.58
N LYS A 23 6.49 -9.02 29.65
CA LYS A 23 7.93 -9.28 29.51
C LYS A 23 8.46 -8.90 28.13
N ARG A 24 7.69 -9.22 27.07
CA ARG A 24 8.03 -8.85 25.69
C ARG A 24 7.97 -7.34 25.47
N PHE A 25 6.97 -6.68 26.03
CA PHE A 25 6.85 -5.23 25.97
C PHE A 25 8.03 -4.55 26.67
N ALA A 26 8.36 -4.97 27.89
CA ALA A 26 9.50 -4.43 28.64
C ALA A 26 10.84 -4.62 27.91
N ALA A 27 11.04 -5.76 27.25
CA ALA A 27 12.22 -6.02 26.42
C ALA A 27 12.28 -5.15 25.15
N LEU A 28 11.12 -4.74 24.62
CA LEU A 28 11.03 -3.96 23.38
C LEU A 28 11.08 -2.45 23.62
N THR A 29 10.60 -1.96 24.75
CA THR A 29 10.39 -0.52 25.00
C THR A 29 11.14 0.01 26.24
N GLY A 30 11.75 -0.85 27.04
CA GLY A 30 12.45 -0.47 28.28
C GLY A 30 11.54 0.11 29.38
N THR A 31 10.22 0.10 29.20
CA THR A 31 9.23 0.62 30.15
C THR A 31 8.07 -0.36 30.32
N VAL A 32 7.47 -0.42 31.51
CA VAL A 32 6.32 -1.31 31.80
C VAL A 32 5.04 -0.56 31.46
N ALA A 33 4.24 -1.05 30.49
CA ALA A 33 2.96 -0.45 30.15
C ALA A 33 1.90 -0.71 31.23
N GLU A 34 1.08 0.32 31.51
CA GLU A 34 -0.11 0.19 32.34
C GLU A 34 -1.19 -0.68 31.64
N PRO A 35 -1.95 -1.48 32.40
CA PRO A 35 -2.88 -2.45 31.84
C PRO A 35 -4.12 -1.77 31.24
N ILE A 36 -4.21 -1.78 29.91
CA ILE A 36 -5.44 -1.50 29.15
C ILE A 36 -6.07 -2.82 28.70
N ALA A 37 -7.38 -2.97 28.92
CA ALA A 37 -8.12 -4.19 28.62
C ALA A 37 -8.21 -4.47 27.11
N PRO A 38 -8.05 -5.73 26.66
CA PRO A 38 -8.06 -6.07 25.25
C PRO A 38 -9.49 -6.12 24.68
N SER A 39 -9.74 -5.39 23.59
CA SER A 39 -10.89 -5.61 22.70
C SER A 39 -10.40 -6.40 21.49
N ALA A 40 -10.57 -7.72 21.50
CA ALA A 40 -10.23 -8.59 20.37
C ALA A 40 -11.46 -8.82 19.47
N PRO A 41 -11.34 -8.76 18.14
CA PRO A 41 -12.41 -9.17 17.24
C PRO A 41 -12.56 -10.71 17.25
N VAL A 42 -13.78 -11.17 17.43
CA VAL A 42 -14.14 -12.59 17.45
C VAL A 42 -13.95 -13.21 16.06
N GLY A 43 -13.13 -14.27 15.95
CA GLY A 43 -13.31 -15.26 14.86
C GLY A 43 -12.12 -15.70 14.00
N SER A 44 -10.85 -15.63 14.44
CA SER A 44 -9.76 -16.25 13.65
C SER A 44 -9.60 -17.73 14.00
N ARG A 45 -10.11 -18.63 13.15
CA ARG A 45 -9.84 -20.07 13.21
C ARG A 45 -8.60 -20.37 12.36
N VAL A 46 -7.51 -20.79 13.00
CA VAL A 46 -6.31 -21.30 12.31
C VAL A 46 -6.24 -22.81 12.55
N SER A 47 -6.14 -23.61 11.48
CA SER A 47 -6.05 -25.07 11.56
C SER A 47 -4.74 -25.52 12.20
N ALA A 48 -4.84 -26.34 13.24
CA ALA A 48 -3.73 -26.97 13.95
C ALA A 48 -3.36 -28.31 13.29
N SER A 49 -2.09 -28.49 12.92
CA SER A 49 -1.52 -29.83 12.68
C SER A 49 -0.11 -30.03 13.24
N MET A 50 0.40 -29.14 14.10
CA MET A 50 1.61 -29.41 14.89
C MET A 50 1.47 -28.77 16.27
N GLY A 51 1.85 -29.50 17.32
CA GLY A 51 1.72 -29.07 18.71
C GLY A 51 2.64 -27.91 19.03
N VAL A 52 2.06 -26.72 19.23
CA VAL A 52 2.70 -25.44 19.62
C VAL A 52 3.59 -25.55 20.86
N LEU A 53 3.39 -26.60 21.68
CA LEU A 53 4.13 -26.87 22.91
C LEU A 53 5.58 -27.32 22.64
N ASP A 54 5.83 -28.07 21.56
CA ASP A 54 7.15 -28.68 21.30
C ASP A 54 8.14 -27.67 20.67
N GLU A 55 7.63 -26.68 19.94
CA GLU A 55 8.45 -25.59 19.38
C GLU A 55 8.98 -24.65 20.48
N GLN A 56 8.15 -24.33 21.48
CA GLN A 56 8.50 -23.36 22.52
C GLN A 56 9.66 -23.83 23.40
N ASP A 57 9.71 -25.11 23.75
CA ASP A 57 10.78 -25.68 24.55
C ASP A 57 12.11 -25.83 23.79
N ALA A 58 12.03 -26.07 22.46
CA ALA A 58 13.20 -26.13 21.60
C ALA A 58 13.87 -24.76 21.40
N HIS A 59 13.07 -23.69 21.36
CA HIS A 59 13.57 -22.32 21.18
C HIS A 59 14.18 -21.73 22.46
N ALA A 60 13.70 -22.11 23.65
CA ALA A 60 14.23 -21.62 24.93
C ALA A 60 15.67 -22.10 25.23
N LYS A 61 16.06 -23.28 24.73
CA LYS A 61 17.41 -23.85 24.95
C LYS A 61 18.53 -23.21 24.13
N LYS A 62 18.22 -22.35 23.16
CA LYS A 62 19.20 -21.73 22.25
C LYS A 62 19.65 -20.31 22.66
N ILE A 63 19.20 -19.81 23.80
CA ILE A 63 19.59 -18.48 24.29
C ILE A 63 20.85 -18.62 25.15
N GLU A 64 22.01 -18.38 24.54
CA GLU A 64 23.29 -18.41 25.27
C GLU A 64 23.42 -17.19 26.20
N PRO A 65 23.78 -17.37 27.49
CA PRO A 65 23.82 -16.29 28.48
C PRO A 65 24.89 -15.23 28.18
N ALA A 66 25.90 -15.56 27.36
CA ALA A 66 26.94 -14.63 26.94
C ALA A 66 26.44 -13.49 26.04
N VAL A 67 25.36 -13.71 25.27
CA VAL A 67 24.76 -12.68 24.40
C VAL A 67 24.05 -11.61 25.23
N LEU A 68 23.52 -11.99 26.41
CA LEU A 68 22.84 -11.08 27.32
C LEU A 68 23.82 -10.11 28.00
N GLN A 69 25.02 -10.56 28.39
CA GLN A 69 26.03 -9.70 29.01
C GLN A 69 26.61 -8.68 28.02
N ASN A 70 26.90 -9.10 26.79
CA ASN A 70 27.38 -8.19 25.73
C ASN A 70 26.35 -7.09 25.36
N ALA A 71 25.05 -7.33 25.56
CA ALA A 71 24.02 -6.34 25.32
C ALA A 71 23.91 -5.31 26.47
N ILE A 72 24.15 -5.75 27.71
CA ILE A 72 24.12 -4.89 28.90
C ILE A 72 25.33 -3.94 28.92
N ASP A 73 26.52 -4.46 28.58
CA ASP A 73 27.75 -3.65 28.58
C ASP A 73 27.77 -2.58 27.48
N LYS A 74 27.09 -2.82 26.36
CA LYS A 74 26.94 -1.83 25.27
C LYS A 74 25.88 -0.76 25.55
N SER A 75 25.01 -0.97 26.53
CA SER A 75 23.92 -0.03 26.85
C SER A 75 24.27 0.92 28.00
N SER A 76 25.40 0.73 28.66
CA SER A 76 25.89 1.66 29.69
C SER A 76 26.91 2.60 29.04
N VAL A 77 26.75 3.90 29.29
CA VAL A 77 27.56 5.03 28.78
C VAL A 77 27.12 5.57 27.42
N GLN A 78 26.10 6.43 27.46
CA GLN A 78 26.09 7.73 26.77
C GLN A 78 24.85 8.55 27.20
N THR A 79 24.92 9.20 28.36
CA THR A 79 24.04 10.34 28.66
C THR A 79 24.58 11.55 27.90
N ALA A 80 24.17 11.69 26.63
CA ALA A 80 24.43 12.90 25.85
C ALA A 80 23.68 14.07 26.49
N SER A 81 24.41 15.09 26.94
CA SER A 81 23.84 16.38 27.34
C SER A 81 23.11 16.99 26.15
N VAL A 82 21.78 17.10 26.23
CA VAL A 82 20.99 17.76 25.19
C VAL A 82 21.28 19.27 25.27
N PRO A 83 21.80 19.93 24.22
CA PRO A 83 21.93 21.37 24.23
C PRO A 83 20.52 22.00 24.21
N VAL A 84 20.16 22.72 25.26
CA VAL A 84 18.93 23.52 25.29
C VAL A 84 19.16 24.76 24.42
N LEU A 85 18.60 24.74 23.21
CA LEU A 85 18.61 25.88 22.31
C LEU A 85 17.75 27.01 22.90
N SER A 86 18.34 28.21 23.04
CA SER A 86 17.62 29.39 23.48
C SER A 86 16.57 29.82 22.44
N ALA A 87 15.43 30.35 22.89
CA ALA A 87 14.33 30.79 22.02
C ALA A 87 14.76 31.83 20.96
N GLN A 88 15.87 32.54 21.19
CA GLN A 88 16.47 33.48 20.23
C GLN A 88 17.04 32.79 18.97
N SER A 89 17.51 31.55 19.08
CA SER A 89 18.02 30.79 17.91
C SER A 89 16.92 30.25 16.98
N ILE A 90 15.65 30.26 17.43
CA ILE A 90 14.49 29.86 16.63
C ILE A 90 14.07 30.99 15.68
N ALA A 91 14.22 32.25 16.09
CA ALA A 91 13.77 33.42 15.34
C ALA A 91 14.65 33.72 14.10
N GLU A 92 15.96 33.44 14.16
CA GLU A 92 16.89 33.69 13.06
C GLU A 92 16.87 32.60 11.96
N ASN A 93 16.25 31.44 12.24
CA ASN A 93 16.23 30.28 11.34
C ASN A 93 14.82 29.93 10.80
N ILE A 94 13.92 30.91 10.75
CA ILE A 94 12.60 30.72 10.12
C ILE A 94 12.72 30.79 8.58
N GLY A 95 13.78 31.42 8.06
CA GLY A 95 14.01 31.59 6.61
C GLY A 95 14.94 30.58 5.93
N LYS A 96 15.52 29.61 6.66
CA LYS A 96 16.60 28.74 6.14
C LYS A 96 16.40 27.25 6.43
N ARG A 97 15.16 26.79 6.56
CA ARG A 97 14.87 25.36 6.61
C ARG A 97 15.17 24.75 5.24
N PRO A 98 16.04 23.72 5.13
CA PRO A 98 16.23 23.01 3.88
C PRO A 98 14.90 22.39 3.45
N SER A 99 14.38 22.83 2.29
CA SER A 99 13.17 22.27 1.69
C SER A 99 13.51 20.91 1.11
N VAL A 100 12.93 19.85 1.66
CA VAL A 100 13.05 18.50 1.10
C VAL A 100 12.12 18.44 -0.12
N THR A 101 12.69 18.58 -1.32
CA THR A 101 11.93 18.64 -2.59
C THR A 101 11.59 17.25 -3.14
N ASP A 102 12.20 16.18 -2.64
CA ASP A 102 12.07 14.82 -3.19
C ASP A 102 10.94 13.99 -2.55
N VAL A 103 10.02 14.62 -1.82
CA VAL A 103 8.84 13.91 -1.29
C VAL A 103 7.83 13.73 -2.41
N LYS A 104 7.84 12.56 -3.04
CA LYS A 104 6.78 12.14 -3.97
C LYS A 104 5.52 11.78 -3.19
N ALA A 105 4.40 12.41 -3.53
CA ALA A 105 3.12 12.12 -2.91
C ALA A 105 2.75 10.62 -3.03
N PRO A 106 2.12 10.03 -2.02
CA PRO A 106 1.72 8.62 -2.08
C PRO A 106 0.75 8.40 -3.25
N LYS A 107 0.95 7.30 -3.99
CA LYS A 107 0.07 6.92 -5.10
C LYS A 107 -1.35 6.70 -4.54
N LYS A 108 -2.30 7.53 -4.96
CA LYS A 108 -3.70 7.35 -4.61
C LYS A 108 -4.25 6.12 -5.33
N LEU A 109 -4.95 5.26 -4.59
CA LEU A 109 -5.76 4.22 -5.19
C LEU A 109 -6.93 4.89 -5.92
N VAL A 110 -7.01 4.71 -7.23
CA VAL A 110 -8.07 5.23 -8.08
C VAL A 110 -8.92 4.05 -8.57
N GLY A 111 -10.23 4.26 -8.70
CA GLY A 111 -11.13 3.21 -9.19
C GLY A 111 -10.99 2.99 -10.70
N PRO A 112 -11.57 1.90 -11.23
CA PRO A 112 -11.42 1.54 -12.65
C PRO A 112 -11.93 2.60 -13.63
N ILE A 113 -12.98 3.35 -13.27
CA ILE A 113 -13.50 4.48 -14.06
C ILE A 113 -12.49 5.65 -14.07
N GLU A 114 -11.95 6.03 -12.92
CA GLU A 114 -10.96 7.09 -12.82
C GLU A 114 -9.64 6.69 -13.49
N GLU A 115 -9.27 5.41 -13.46
CA GLU A 115 -8.11 4.91 -14.22
C GLU A 115 -8.27 5.11 -15.73
N LEU A 116 -9.47 4.87 -16.28
CA LEU A 116 -9.76 5.12 -17.70
C LEU A 116 -9.66 6.62 -18.01
N LYS A 117 -10.22 7.47 -17.14
CA LYS A 117 -10.18 8.92 -17.29
C LYS A 117 -8.77 9.50 -17.19
N MET A 118 -7.93 8.96 -16.31
CA MET A 118 -6.54 9.38 -16.13
C MET A 118 -5.57 8.70 -17.10
N MET A 119 -6.08 8.02 -18.14
CA MET A 119 -5.22 7.37 -19.13
C MET A 119 -4.45 8.41 -19.94
N ASN A 120 -3.13 8.22 -20.02
CA ASN A 120 -2.23 9.00 -20.84
C ASN A 120 -1.28 8.05 -21.60
N ILE A 121 -0.44 8.62 -22.46
CA ILE A 121 0.46 7.85 -23.35
C ILE A 121 1.42 6.97 -22.54
N GLU A 122 1.99 7.49 -21.45
CA GLU A 122 2.91 6.73 -20.60
C GLU A 122 2.21 5.52 -19.92
N ARG A 123 0.99 5.72 -19.41
CA ARG A 123 0.18 4.65 -18.81
C ARG A 123 -0.23 3.61 -19.84
N PHE A 124 -0.57 4.02 -21.05
CA PHE A 124 -0.88 3.12 -22.16
C PHE A 124 0.30 2.20 -22.48
N ARG A 125 1.49 2.78 -22.66
CA ARG A 125 2.74 2.04 -22.88
C ARG A 125 3.14 1.13 -21.71
N ARG A 126 2.66 1.43 -20.50
CA ARG A 126 2.85 0.57 -19.31
C ARG A 126 1.88 -0.59 -19.25
N LEU A 127 0.71 -0.53 -19.91
CA LEU A 127 -0.23 -1.65 -19.93
C LEU A 127 0.34 -2.82 -20.71
N SER A 128 1.04 -2.54 -21.82
CA SER A 128 1.76 -3.55 -22.61
C SER A 128 2.82 -2.87 -23.46
N SER A 129 3.89 -3.61 -23.77
CA SER A 129 4.87 -3.19 -24.78
C SER A 129 4.29 -3.21 -26.19
N ASP A 130 3.31 -4.07 -26.45
CA ASP A 130 2.55 -4.08 -27.71
C ASP A 130 1.32 -3.15 -27.56
N PRO A 131 1.24 -2.07 -28.38
CA PRO A 131 0.08 -1.18 -28.38
C PRO A 131 -1.25 -1.88 -28.57
N LYS A 132 -1.30 -2.96 -29.37
CA LYS A 132 -2.55 -3.69 -29.63
C LYS A 132 -3.06 -4.37 -28.36
N GLU A 133 -2.18 -5.07 -27.66
CA GLU A 133 -2.46 -5.68 -26.36
C GLU A 133 -2.84 -4.63 -25.30
N ALA A 134 -2.23 -3.44 -25.34
CA ALA A 134 -2.63 -2.34 -24.46
C ALA A 134 -4.08 -1.89 -24.72
N GLY A 135 -4.48 -1.82 -25.99
CA GLY A 135 -5.87 -1.56 -26.39
C GLY A 135 -6.84 -2.63 -25.89
N ILE A 136 -6.50 -3.91 -26.08
CA ILE A 136 -7.30 -5.05 -25.59
C ILE A 136 -7.50 -4.97 -24.08
N LYS A 137 -6.45 -4.66 -23.29
CA LYS A 137 -6.58 -4.51 -21.83
C LYS A 137 -7.53 -3.39 -21.40
N ILE A 138 -7.61 -2.31 -22.17
CA ILE A 138 -8.59 -1.24 -21.93
C ILE A 138 -10.00 -1.71 -22.28
N LEU A 139 -10.15 -2.41 -23.41
CA LEU A 139 -11.42 -3.01 -23.81
C LEU A 139 -11.93 -4.01 -22.76
N ASP A 140 -11.06 -4.90 -22.27
CA ASP A 140 -11.36 -5.86 -21.21
C ASP A 140 -11.81 -5.16 -19.93
N LYS A 141 -11.13 -4.08 -19.53
CA LYS A 141 -11.54 -3.28 -18.36
C LYS A 141 -12.95 -2.71 -18.52
N ILE A 142 -13.26 -2.18 -19.71
CA ILE A 142 -14.61 -1.68 -20.03
C ILE A 142 -15.62 -2.85 -20.05
N GLY A 143 -15.23 -4.00 -20.58
CA GLY A 143 -16.03 -5.23 -20.59
C GLY A 143 -16.37 -5.75 -19.19
N LEU A 144 -15.40 -5.74 -18.27
CA LEU A 144 -15.63 -6.09 -16.86
C LEU A 144 -16.63 -5.13 -16.19
N LEU A 145 -16.48 -3.83 -16.43
CA LEU A 145 -17.43 -2.83 -15.92
C LEU A 145 -18.83 -3.00 -16.55
N ALA A 146 -18.90 -3.39 -17.81
CA ALA A 146 -20.16 -3.70 -18.47
C ALA A 146 -20.85 -4.94 -17.88
N ALA A 147 -20.08 -5.95 -17.48
CA ALA A 147 -20.59 -7.14 -16.81
C ALA A 147 -21.14 -6.82 -15.41
N GLU A 148 -20.59 -5.83 -14.72
CA GLU A 148 -21.12 -5.35 -13.43
C GLU A 148 -22.48 -4.64 -13.61
N SER A 149 -22.59 -3.70 -14.55
CA SER A 149 -23.87 -3.10 -14.92
C SER A 149 -23.81 -2.31 -16.25
N PRO A 150 -24.95 -2.14 -16.93
CA PRO A 150 -25.03 -1.28 -18.11
C PRO A 150 -24.65 0.18 -17.84
N ILE A 151 -24.98 0.70 -16.66
CA ILE A 151 -24.65 2.09 -16.26
C ILE A 151 -23.13 2.25 -16.16
N ARG A 152 -22.43 1.28 -15.54
CA ARG A 152 -20.97 1.27 -15.45
C ARG A 152 -20.30 1.23 -16.83
N LYS A 153 -20.88 0.53 -17.82
CA LYS A 153 -20.40 0.58 -19.22
C LYS A 153 -20.42 2.01 -19.76
N ILE A 154 -21.54 2.72 -19.58
CA ILE A 154 -21.70 4.10 -20.07
C ILE A 154 -20.71 5.03 -19.38
N GLU A 155 -20.54 4.90 -18.07
CA GLU A 155 -19.54 5.65 -17.30
C GLU A 155 -18.11 5.38 -17.79
N ALA A 156 -17.79 4.12 -18.09
CA ALA A 156 -16.48 3.70 -18.57
C ALA A 156 -16.16 4.30 -19.95
N ILE A 157 -17.11 4.23 -20.89
CA ILE A 157 -16.96 4.81 -22.23
C ILE A 157 -16.81 6.33 -22.14
N ARG A 158 -17.60 6.99 -21.28
CA ARG A 158 -17.48 8.43 -21.05
C ARG A 158 -16.12 8.80 -20.47
N ALA A 159 -15.66 8.06 -19.46
CA ALA A 159 -14.37 8.28 -18.82
C ALA A 159 -13.21 8.09 -19.81
N TRP A 160 -13.26 7.03 -20.62
CA TRP A 160 -12.31 6.80 -21.70
C TRP A 160 -12.24 7.97 -22.68
N GLY A 161 -13.39 8.48 -23.13
CA GLY A 161 -13.46 9.64 -24.04
C GLY A 161 -12.93 10.95 -23.43
N GLN A 162 -12.89 11.05 -22.10
CA GLN A 162 -12.31 12.19 -21.37
C GLN A 162 -10.81 12.07 -21.15
N SER A 163 -10.20 10.93 -21.48
CA SER A 163 -8.79 10.69 -21.22
C SER A 163 -7.86 11.54 -22.08
N GLU A 164 -6.71 11.94 -21.53
CA GLU A 164 -5.67 12.67 -22.24
C GLU A 164 -5.23 11.89 -23.49
N LEU A 165 -5.10 10.56 -23.36
CA LEU A 165 -4.76 9.68 -24.48
C LEU A 165 -5.76 9.78 -25.63
N TYR A 166 -7.06 9.72 -25.33
CA TYR A 166 -8.10 9.81 -26.35
C TYR A 166 -8.12 11.21 -26.99
N GLN A 167 -7.89 12.27 -26.22
CA GLN A 167 -7.79 13.63 -26.75
C GLN A 167 -6.58 13.79 -27.68
N SER A 168 -5.43 13.21 -27.34
CA SER A 168 -4.24 13.16 -28.21
C SER A 168 -4.49 12.37 -29.49
N TYR A 169 -5.26 11.28 -29.42
CA TYR A 169 -5.66 10.54 -30.61
C TYR A 169 -6.57 11.38 -31.53
N LEU A 170 -7.56 12.06 -30.96
CA LEU A 170 -8.43 12.96 -31.74
C LEU A 170 -7.66 14.14 -32.35
N SER A 171 -6.68 14.70 -31.65
CA SER A 171 -5.86 15.79 -32.18
C SER A 171 -4.99 15.30 -33.35
N SER A 172 -4.42 14.10 -33.26
CA SER A 172 -3.68 13.47 -34.35
C SER A 172 -4.55 13.23 -35.59
N GLN A 173 -5.78 12.72 -35.40
CA GLN A 173 -6.73 12.51 -36.49
C GLN A 173 -7.10 13.83 -37.18
N LYS A 174 -7.37 14.88 -36.39
CA LYS A 174 -7.64 16.22 -36.94
C LYS A 174 -6.43 16.74 -37.72
N ALA A 175 -5.22 16.58 -37.19
CA ALA A 175 -4.01 17.01 -37.85
C ALA A 175 -3.81 16.32 -39.21
N ALA A 176 -4.07 15.01 -39.27
CA ALA A 176 -4.05 14.25 -40.53
C ALA A 176 -5.08 14.75 -41.55
N LEU A 177 -6.29 15.09 -41.10
CA LEU A 177 -7.37 15.59 -41.98
C LEU A 177 -7.10 16.99 -42.53
N PHE A 178 -6.55 17.87 -41.70
CA PHE A 178 -6.29 19.27 -42.06
C PHE A 178 -4.87 19.51 -42.57
N GLY A 179 -4.03 18.48 -42.65
CA GLY A 179 -2.63 18.57 -43.08
C GLY A 179 -1.75 19.42 -42.17
N THR A 180 -2.10 19.52 -40.88
CA THR A 180 -1.29 20.23 -39.88
C THR A 180 -0.29 19.29 -39.23
N ASP A 181 0.75 19.83 -38.61
CA ASP A 181 1.73 19.01 -37.88
C ASP A 181 1.09 18.28 -36.70
N ASP A 182 1.40 16.99 -36.56
CA ASP A 182 0.93 16.16 -35.47
C ASP A 182 1.81 16.30 -34.23
N GLN A 183 1.25 16.91 -33.18
CA GLN A 183 1.91 17.11 -31.88
C GLN A 183 1.40 16.15 -30.79
N SER A 184 0.67 15.09 -31.17
CA SER A 184 0.05 14.16 -30.22
C SER A 184 1.03 13.26 -29.47
N GLY A 185 2.26 13.09 -29.97
CA GLY A 185 3.26 12.19 -29.37
C GLY A 185 2.94 10.69 -29.51
N LEU A 186 1.86 10.35 -30.24
CA LEU A 186 1.43 8.98 -30.53
C LEU A 186 2.18 8.42 -31.73
N ILE A 187 2.66 7.18 -31.62
CA ILE A 187 3.20 6.45 -32.77
C ILE A 187 2.06 5.82 -33.60
N GLN A 188 2.31 5.48 -34.85
CA GLN A 188 1.29 4.94 -35.75
C GLN A 188 0.62 3.66 -35.22
N GLN A 189 1.38 2.77 -34.57
CA GLN A 189 0.83 1.55 -33.95
C GLN A 189 -0.12 1.87 -32.79
N GLU A 190 0.16 2.90 -31.99
CA GLU A 190 -0.72 3.34 -30.90
C GLU A 190 -2.01 3.93 -31.46
N LYS A 191 -1.92 4.74 -32.52
CA LYS A 191 -3.11 5.29 -33.20
C LYS A 191 -3.99 4.17 -33.75
N GLN A 192 -3.38 3.16 -34.38
CA GLN A 192 -4.10 2.01 -34.92
C GLN A 192 -4.78 1.20 -33.81
N ALA A 193 -4.08 0.93 -32.70
CA ALA A 193 -4.66 0.22 -31.57
C ALA A 193 -5.84 0.98 -30.93
N ILE A 194 -5.71 2.31 -30.78
CA ILE A 194 -6.80 3.16 -30.27
C ILE A 194 -7.98 3.19 -31.26
N PHE A 195 -7.71 3.21 -32.57
CA PHE A 195 -8.75 3.11 -33.58
C PHE A 195 -9.53 1.78 -33.48
N GLU A 196 -8.82 0.65 -33.40
CA GLU A 196 -9.42 -0.68 -33.25
C GLU A 196 -10.28 -0.77 -31.99
N LEU A 197 -9.74 -0.33 -30.84
CA LEU A 197 -10.50 -0.23 -29.59
C LEU A 197 -11.79 0.57 -29.77
N ASN A 198 -11.72 1.74 -30.42
CA ASN A 198 -12.89 2.58 -30.61
C ASN A 198 -13.90 1.97 -31.58
N SER A 199 -13.47 1.17 -32.57
CA SER A 199 -14.40 0.42 -33.41
C SER A 199 -15.17 -0.64 -32.62
N GLU A 200 -14.49 -1.38 -31.74
CA GLU A 200 -15.09 -2.40 -30.88
C GLU A 200 -16.05 -1.81 -29.83
N LEU A 201 -15.80 -0.58 -29.36
CA LEU A 201 -16.72 0.10 -28.44
C LEU A 201 -18.02 0.56 -29.11
N ASN A 202 -18.00 0.75 -30.44
CA ASN A 202 -19.13 1.26 -31.21
C ASN A 202 -19.88 0.17 -32.01
N SER A 203 -19.37 -1.06 -32.01
CA SER A 203 -20.07 -2.25 -32.55
C SER A 203 -21.16 -2.74 -31.60
#